data_AF-A9WTM9-F1
#
_entry.id   AF-A9WTM9-F1
#
_cell.length_a   1.000
_cell.length_b   1.000
_cell.length_c   1.000
_cell.angle_alpha   90.00
_cell.angle_beta   90.00
_cell.angle_gamma   90.00
#
_symmetry.space_group_name_H-M   'P 1'
#
loop_
_entity.id
_entity.type
_entity.pdbx_description
1 polymer ?
#
loop_
_entity_poly.entity_id
_entity_poly.type
_entity_poly.pdbx_seq_one_letter_code
_entity_poly.pdbx_strand_id
1 'polypeptide(L)'
;MRIQLAILFALAALSTLNHVSIMLAGFSFGLVVSAVGEPRRLAKQLFAVAEGFLGPLFFVWLGASLNLRELATNPAMILLGVVLGVAALLAHLAMRPLGQPFPLGALSAAQLGVPVAAATIGTQSHLLMPGEASALILGAIVKIAGMAFAGSHTTKAIAPVK
;
A
#
# COMPACT_ATOMS: atom_id res chain seq x y z
N MET A 1 18.03 6.25 19.81
CA MET A 1 16.60 6.09 20.15
C MET A 1 15.92 7.40 20.48
N ARG A 2 16.17 8.01 21.65
CA ARG A 2 15.51 9.27 22.04
C ARG A 2 15.74 10.38 21.02
N ILE A 3 16.99 10.55 20.57
CA ILE A 3 17.36 11.61 19.62
C ILE A 3 16.72 11.38 18.23
N GLN A 4 16.69 10.15 17.72
CA GLN A 4 16.11 9.86 16.39
C GLN A 4 14.59 9.98 16.37
N LEU A 5 13.90 9.45 17.39
CA LEU A 5 12.46 9.66 17.54
C LEU A 5 12.15 11.14 17.83
N ALA A 6 12.97 11.82 18.64
CA ALA A 6 12.83 13.26 18.86
C ALA A 6 13.00 14.05 17.57
N ILE A 7 13.97 13.69 16.71
CA ILE A 7 14.14 14.32 15.39
C ILE A 7 12.94 14.01 14.50
N LEU A 8 12.47 12.77 14.44
CA LEU A 8 11.29 12.40 13.64
C LEU A 8 10.04 13.17 14.11
N PHE A 9 9.79 13.21 15.42
CA PHE A 9 8.67 13.95 15.99
C PHE A 9 8.84 15.46 15.85
N ALA A 10 10.06 15.99 15.95
CA ALA A 10 10.33 17.41 15.70
C ALA A 10 10.10 17.78 14.23
N LEU A 11 10.51 16.93 13.29
CA LEU A 11 10.24 17.12 11.86
C LEU A 11 8.75 17.01 11.56
N ALA A 12 8.03 16.07 12.20
CA ALA A 12 6.58 15.97 12.08
C ALA A 12 5.88 17.22 12.65
N ALA A 13 6.32 17.72 13.82
CA ALA A 13 5.81 18.94 14.42
C ALA A 13 6.07 20.17 13.53
N LEU A 14 7.28 20.31 12.99
CA LEU A 14 7.61 21.34 12.01
C LEU A 14 6.74 21.23 10.75
N SER A 15 6.49 20.02 10.26
CA SER A 15 5.60 19.80 9.12
C SER A 15 4.19 20.29 9.41
N THR A 16 3.63 19.97 10.59
CA THR A 16 2.29 20.43 10.98
C THR A 16 2.19 21.93 11.15
N LEU A 17 3.24 22.58 11.66
CA LEU A 17 3.29 24.04 11.83
C LEU A 17 3.38 24.79 10.49
N ASN A 18 4.09 24.22 9.51
CA ASN A 18 4.27 24.82 8.18
C ASN A 18 3.20 24.38 7.17
N HIS A 19 2.17 23.64 7.61
CA HIS A 19 1.13 23.06 6.75
C HIS A 19 1.68 22.18 5.60
N VAL A 20 2.82 21.54 5.81
CA VAL A 20 3.43 20.59 4.86
C VAL A 20 3.03 19.16 5.26
N SER A 21 2.98 18.24 4.30
CA SER A 21 2.62 16.83 4.55
C SER A 21 3.59 16.12 5.50
N ILE A 22 3.05 15.53 6.57
CA ILE A 22 3.79 14.71 7.54
C ILE A 22 4.52 13.54 6.86
N MET A 23 3.98 13.01 5.76
CA MET A 23 4.62 11.94 4.99
C MET A 23 5.95 12.38 4.36
N LEU A 24 6.04 13.64 3.92
CA LEU A 24 7.28 14.19 3.35
C LEU A 24 8.39 14.27 4.41
N ALA A 25 8.02 14.66 5.64
CA ALA A 25 8.95 14.69 6.76
C ALA A 25 9.49 13.29 7.09
N GLY A 26 8.61 12.27 7.13
CA GLY A 26 8.99 10.88 7.35
C GLY A 26 9.89 10.32 6.24
N PHE A 27 9.57 10.61 4.98
CA PHE A 27 10.39 10.19 3.83
C PHE A 27 11.77 10.86 3.82
N SER A 28 11.82 12.18 4.06
CA SER A 28 13.08 12.95 4.10
C SER A 28 13.98 12.47 5.23
N PHE A 29 13.42 12.22 6.41
CA PHE A 29 14.14 11.60 7.53
C PHE A 29 14.69 10.22 7.15
N GLY A 30 13.87 9.38 6.49
CA GLY A 30 14.28 8.07 5.99
C GLY A 30 15.47 8.12 5.03
N LEU A 31 15.46 9.06 4.07
CA LEU A 31 16.57 9.26 3.13
C LEU A 31 17.86 9.67 3.84
N VAL A 32 17.79 10.61 4.79
CA VAL A 32 18.96 11.06 5.55
C VAL A 32 19.53 9.93 6.41
N VAL A 33 18.67 9.16 7.09
CA VAL A 33 19.10 8.01 7.91
C VAL A 33 19.72 6.91 7.05
N SER A 34 19.15 6.64 5.88
CA SER A 34 19.68 5.68 4.92
C SER A 34 21.06 6.10 4.39
N ALA A 35 21.23 7.40 4.08
CA ALA A 35 22.49 7.95 3.58
C ALA A 35 23.64 7.92 4.62
N VAL A 36 23.33 8.13 5.90
CA VAL A 36 24.32 8.11 7.00
C VAL A 36 24.64 6.67 7.46
N GLY A 37 23.80 5.70 7.09
CA GLY A 37 23.90 4.30 7.51
C GLY A 37 23.01 4.01 8.72
N GLU A 38 22.07 3.08 8.54
CA GLU A 38 21.10 2.75 9.59
C GLU A 38 21.70 1.84 10.68
N PRO A 39 21.58 2.19 11.98
CA PRO A 39 21.90 1.26 13.05
C PRO A 39 20.93 0.07 13.01
N ARG A 40 21.43 -1.18 13.02
CA ARG A 40 20.59 -2.41 13.01
C ARG A 40 19.48 -2.41 14.07
N ARG A 41 19.70 -1.75 15.20
CA ARG A 41 18.68 -1.58 16.26
C ARG A 41 17.57 -0.62 15.86
N LEU A 42 17.88 0.46 15.15
CA LEU A 42 16.90 1.44 14.69
C LEU A 42 16.00 0.81 13.63
N ALA A 43 16.57 0.16 12.62
CA ALA A 43 15.81 -0.51 11.57
C ALA A 43 14.82 -1.52 12.16
N LYS A 44 15.28 -2.39 13.08
CA LYS A 44 14.42 -3.36 13.76
C LYS A 44 13.30 -2.72 14.59
N GLN A 45 13.58 -1.61 15.27
CA GLN A 45 12.60 -0.94 16.11
C GLN A 45 11.58 -0.14 15.29
N LEU A 46 12.03 0.58 14.26
CA LEU A 46 11.14 1.25 13.32
C LEU A 46 10.27 0.24 12.59
N PHE A 47 10.84 -0.90 12.17
CA PHE A 47 10.07 -2.01 11.61
C PHE A 47 9.04 -2.56 12.61
N ALA A 48 9.43 -2.80 13.87
CA ALA A 48 8.50 -3.27 14.90
C ALA A 48 7.35 -2.28 15.17
N VAL A 49 7.62 -0.98 15.17
CA VAL A 49 6.57 0.04 15.35
C VAL A 49 5.71 0.19 14.10
N ALA A 50 6.34 0.30 12.92
CA ALA A 50 5.65 0.53 11.65
C ALA A 50 4.83 -0.70 11.23
N GLU A 51 5.43 -1.89 11.18
CA GLU A 51 4.76 -3.11 10.71
C GLU A 51 4.11 -3.90 11.84
N GLY A 52 4.67 -3.85 13.06
CA GLY A 52 4.15 -4.62 14.19
C GLY A 52 3.00 -3.95 14.95
N PHE A 53 2.83 -2.64 14.84
CA PHE A 53 1.78 -1.91 15.56
C PHE A 53 0.98 -0.95 14.66
N LEU A 54 1.65 0.03 14.03
CA LEU A 54 0.98 1.08 13.27
C LEU A 54 0.31 0.55 12.00
N GLY A 55 0.94 -0.38 11.28
CA GLY A 55 0.41 -1.00 10.07
C GLY A 55 -0.93 -1.69 10.33
N PRO A 56 -1.01 -2.64 11.28
CA PRO A 56 -2.27 -3.28 11.67
C PRO A 56 -3.34 -2.27 12.09
N LEU A 57 -3.00 -1.30 12.95
CA LEU A 57 -3.93 -0.28 13.41
C LEU A 57 -4.46 0.57 12.23
N PHE A 58 -3.57 0.96 11.33
CA PHE A 58 -3.90 1.75 10.14
C PHE A 58 -4.83 1.01 9.19
N PHE A 59 -4.57 -0.28 8.91
CA PHE A 59 -5.45 -1.07 8.04
C PHE A 59 -6.84 -1.32 8.67
N VAL A 60 -6.93 -1.53 9.98
CA VAL A 60 -8.21 -1.63 10.69
C VAL A 60 -8.98 -0.31 10.61
N TRP A 61 -8.31 0.81 10.89
CA TRP A 61 -8.91 2.14 10.81
C TRP A 61 -9.40 2.44 9.40
N LEU A 62 -8.56 2.23 8.38
CA LEU A 62 -8.92 2.43 6.98
C LEU A 62 -10.13 1.59 6.63
N GLY A 63 -10.12 0.28 6.92
CA GLY A 63 -11.23 -0.62 6.64
C GLY A 63 -12.53 -0.17 7.32
N ALA A 64 -12.47 0.28 8.57
CA ALA A 64 -13.62 0.80 9.31
C ALA A 64 -14.15 2.12 8.75
N SER A 65 -13.30 2.92 8.11
CA SER A 65 -13.68 4.20 7.48
C SER A 65 -14.32 4.06 6.10
N LEU A 66 -14.24 2.88 5.47
CA LEU A 66 -14.79 2.66 4.12
C LEU A 66 -16.31 2.52 4.16
N ASN A 67 -16.98 3.27 3.30
CA ASN A 67 -18.41 3.11 3.09
C ASN A 67 -18.69 2.04 2.01
N LEU A 68 -18.91 0.80 2.44
CA LEU A 68 -19.25 -0.30 1.53
C LEU A 68 -20.66 -0.19 0.95
N ARG A 69 -21.56 0.54 1.62
CA ARG A 69 -22.91 0.78 1.11
C ARG A 69 -22.88 1.56 -0.20
N GLU A 70 -22.02 2.56 -0.29
CA GLU A 70 -21.84 3.35 -1.52
C GLU A 70 -21.39 2.50 -2.70
N LEU A 71 -20.61 1.45 -2.44
CA LEU A 71 -20.20 0.49 -3.46
C LEU A 71 -21.37 -0.38 -3.93
N ALA A 72 -22.22 -0.83 -2.99
CA ALA A 72 -23.40 -1.62 -3.30
C ALA A 72 -24.51 -0.83 -4.01
N THR A 73 -24.65 0.46 -3.71
CA THR A 73 -25.66 1.33 -4.32
C THR A 73 -25.20 1.95 -5.64
N ASN A 74 -23.89 1.99 -5.91
CA ASN A 74 -23.33 2.57 -7.13
C ASN A 74 -22.49 1.54 -7.91
N PRO A 75 -23.09 0.80 -8.85
CA PRO A 75 -22.39 -0.21 -9.65
C PRO A 75 -21.18 0.35 -10.41
N ALA A 76 -21.21 1.65 -10.75
CA ALA A 76 -20.08 2.34 -11.37
C ALA A 76 -18.82 2.33 -10.49
N MET A 77 -18.95 2.38 -9.16
CA MET A 77 -17.81 2.31 -8.23
C MET A 77 -17.22 0.91 -8.16
N ILE A 78 -18.05 -0.13 -8.27
CA ILE A 78 -17.58 -1.51 -8.42
C ILE A 78 -16.79 -1.65 -9.71
N LEU A 79 -17.35 -1.14 -10.81
CA LEU A 79 -16.68 -1.18 -12.11
C LEU A 79 -15.36 -0.44 -12.08
N LEU A 80 -15.31 0.76 -11.48
CA LEU A 80 -14.08 1.53 -11.30
C LEU A 80 -13.02 0.71 -10.55
N GLY A 81 -13.37 0.14 -9.40
CA GLY A 81 -12.42 -0.67 -8.62
C GLY A 81 -11.91 -1.90 -9.39
N VAL A 82 -12.81 -2.62 -10.07
CA VAL A 82 -12.43 -3.77 -10.90
C VAL A 82 -11.53 -3.35 -12.06
N VAL A 83 -11.88 -2.29 -12.78
CA VAL A 83 -11.09 -1.77 -13.91
C VAL A 83 -9.71 -1.35 -13.45
N LEU A 84 -9.60 -0.60 -12.34
CA LEU A 84 -8.30 -0.19 -11.79
C LEU A 84 -7.45 -1.40 -11.37
N GLY A 85 -8.06 -2.39 -10.70
CA GLY A 85 -7.38 -3.61 -10.28
C GLY A 85 -6.88 -4.45 -11.46
N VAL A 86 -7.74 -4.67 -12.46
CA VAL A 86 -7.41 -5.43 -13.68
C VAL A 86 -6.38 -4.68 -14.52
N ALA A 87 -6.53 -3.36 -14.73
CA ALA A 87 -5.57 -2.57 -15.48
C ALA A 87 -4.19 -2.59 -14.82
N ALA A 88 -4.13 -2.50 -13.49
CA ALA A 88 -2.86 -2.62 -12.75
C ALA A 88 -2.24 -4.01 -12.90
N LEU A 89 -3.03 -5.09 -12.83
CA LEU A 89 -2.54 -6.45 -13.10
C LEU A 89 -1.98 -6.56 -14.52
N LEU A 90 -2.73 -6.09 -15.52
CA LEU A 90 -2.31 -6.13 -16.92
C LEU A 90 -1.03 -5.31 -17.15
N ALA A 91 -0.88 -4.15 -16.52
CA ALA A 91 0.32 -3.33 -16.62
C ALA A 91 1.58 -4.07 -16.11
N HIS A 92 1.47 -4.82 -15.03
CA HIS A 92 2.59 -5.62 -14.51
C HIS A 92 2.83 -6.89 -15.34
N LEU A 93 1.76 -7.49 -15.87
CA LEU A 93 1.84 -8.64 -16.76
C LEU A 93 2.35 -8.28 -18.16
N ALA A 94 2.31 -7.01 -18.56
CA ALA A 94 2.87 -6.51 -19.81
C ALA A 94 4.40 -6.67 -19.87
N MET A 95 5.06 -7.03 -18.76
CA MET A 95 6.49 -7.40 -18.72
C MET A 95 6.75 -8.83 -19.19
N ARG A 96 5.71 -9.64 -19.44
CA ARG A 96 5.84 -11.02 -19.93
C ARG A 96 6.65 -11.16 -21.23
N PRO A 97 6.52 -10.28 -22.25
CA PRO A 97 7.35 -10.34 -23.45
C PRO A 97 8.84 -10.15 -23.18
N LEU A 98 9.23 -9.53 -22.06
CA LEU A 98 10.62 -9.39 -21.61
C LEU A 98 11.13 -10.67 -20.92
N GLY A 99 10.38 -11.76 -20.96
CA GLY A 99 10.75 -13.05 -20.36
C GLY A 99 10.42 -13.19 -18.88
N GLN A 100 9.73 -12.21 -18.27
CA GLN A 100 9.32 -12.30 -16.87
C GLN A 100 8.17 -13.31 -16.69
N PRO A 101 8.28 -14.25 -15.74
CA PRO A 101 7.26 -15.26 -15.51
C PRO A 101 5.99 -14.63 -14.93
N PHE A 102 4.84 -15.11 -15.39
CA PHE A 102 3.51 -14.62 -15.00
C PHE A 102 3.30 -14.44 -13.47
N PRO A 103 3.71 -15.39 -12.62
CA PRO A 103 3.57 -15.24 -11.16
C PRO A 103 4.32 -14.03 -10.59
N LEU A 104 5.49 -13.67 -11.12
CA LEU A 104 6.24 -12.49 -10.65
C LEU A 104 5.55 -11.18 -11.06
N GLY A 105 4.95 -11.14 -12.25
CA GLY A 105 4.10 -10.02 -12.68
C GLY A 105 2.85 -9.87 -11.79
N ALA A 106 2.17 -10.98 -11.48
CA ALA A 106 1.02 -10.94 -10.57
C ALA A 106 1.41 -10.56 -9.13
N LEU A 107 2.56 -11.05 -8.65
CA LEU A 107 3.09 -10.71 -7.32
C LEU A 107 3.43 -9.23 -7.19
N SER A 108 4.08 -8.65 -8.20
CA SER A 108 4.44 -7.23 -8.21
C SER A 108 3.21 -6.31 -8.24
N ALA A 109 2.11 -6.74 -8.89
CA ALA A 109 0.87 -5.96 -8.89
C ALA A 109 0.18 -5.86 -7.52
N ALA A 110 0.39 -6.84 -6.62
CA ALA A 110 -0.30 -6.94 -5.32
C ALA A 110 0.21 -5.96 -4.24
N GLN A 111 0.75 -4.82 -4.63
CA GLN A 111 1.15 -3.75 -3.72
C GLN A 111 -0.05 -2.97 -3.18
N LEU A 112 -0.11 -2.81 -1.85
CA LEU A 112 -1.16 -2.07 -1.17
C LEU A 112 -0.82 -0.60 -0.88
N GLY A 113 0.46 -0.25 -0.77
CA GLY A 113 0.88 1.06 -0.26
C GLY A 113 0.28 2.26 -1.01
N VAL A 114 0.41 2.29 -2.34
CA VAL A 114 -0.08 3.40 -3.18
C VAL A 114 -1.61 3.58 -3.13
N PRO A 115 -2.45 2.56 -3.43
CA PRO A 115 -3.91 2.76 -3.40
C PRO A 115 -4.43 3.10 -2.01
N VAL A 116 -3.80 2.57 -0.96
CA VAL A 116 -4.16 2.86 0.42
C VAL A 116 -3.79 4.29 0.83
N ALA A 117 -2.60 4.76 0.44
CA ALA A 117 -2.20 6.14 0.64
C ALA A 117 -3.12 7.10 -0.14
N ALA A 118 -3.46 6.77 -1.39
CA ALA A 118 -4.39 7.55 -2.20
C ALA A 118 -5.79 7.63 -1.56
N ALA A 119 -6.33 6.50 -1.07
CA ALA A 119 -7.60 6.48 -0.35
C ALA A 119 -7.55 7.33 0.93
N THR A 120 -6.49 7.18 1.73
CA THR A 120 -6.34 7.91 2.99
C THR A 120 -6.21 9.42 2.77
N ILE A 121 -5.26 9.84 1.94
CA ILE A 121 -5.00 11.26 1.65
C ILE A 121 -6.22 11.88 0.95
N GLY A 122 -6.79 11.16 -0.01
CA GLY A 122 -7.95 11.62 -0.78
C GLY A 122 -9.19 11.81 0.09
N THR A 123 -9.46 10.90 1.03
CA THR A 123 -10.54 11.05 2.00
C THR A 123 -10.27 12.19 2.99
N GLN A 124 -9.05 12.29 3.53
CA GLN A 124 -8.68 13.37 4.46
C GLN A 124 -8.70 14.76 3.83
N SER A 125 -8.36 14.84 2.54
CA SER A 125 -8.30 16.10 1.79
C SER A 125 -9.61 16.41 1.05
N HIS A 126 -10.66 15.59 1.24
CA HIS A 126 -11.95 15.71 0.55
C HIS A 126 -11.84 15.78 -0.98
N LEU A 127 -10.85 15.07 -1.55
CA LEU A 127 -10.62 15.02 -3.00
C LEU A 127 -11.38 13.88 -3.69
N LEU A 128 -11.89 12.92 -2.90
CA LEU A 128 -12.59 11.75 -3.42
C LEU A 128 -14.10 11.93 -3.35
N MET A 129 -14.77 11.54 -4.42
CA MET A 129 -16.22 11.38 -4.43
C MET A 129 -16.65 10.21 -3.52
N PRO A 130 -17.91 10.20 -3.06
CA PRO A 130 -18.46 9.04 -2.35
C PRO A 130 -18.26 7.74 -3.14
N GLY A 131 -17.70 6.73 -2.49
CA GLY A 131 -17.44 5.40 -3.05
C GLY A 131 -16.07 5.23 -3.69
N GLU A 132 -15.34 6.29 -4.04
CA GLU A 132 -14.05 6.17 -4.73
C GLU A 132 -12.96 5.57 -3.84
N ALA A 133 -12.92 5.94 -2.55
CA ALA A 133 -12.01 5.31 -1.58
C ALA A 133 -12.26 3.81 -1.48
N SER A 134 -13.53 3.39 -1.40
CA SER A 134 -13.92 1.98 -1.40
C SER A 134 -13.56 1.29 -2.72
N ALA A 135 -13.69 1.98 -3.86
CA ALA A 135 -13.30 1.47 -5.17
C ALA A 135 -11.78 1.25 -5.30
N LEU A 136 -10.96 2.16 -4.77
CA LEU A 136 -9.49 2.00 -4.73
C LEU A 136 -9.09 0.74 -3.94
N ILE A 137 -9.74 0.50 -2.80
CA ILE A 137 -9.49 -0.68 -1.97
C ILE A 137 -10.04 -1.96 -2.64
N LEU A 138 -11.18 -1.88 -3.33
CA LEU A 138 -11.66 -2.99 -4.17
C LEU A 138 -10.65 -3.36 -5.25
N GLY A 139 -10.07 -2.37 -5.94
CA GLY A 139 -9.02 -2.60 -6.92
C GLY A 139 -7.79 -3.29 -6.31
N ALA A 140 -7.40 -2.91 -5.09
CA ALA A 140 -6.36 -3.60 -4.35
C ALA A 140 -6.70 -5.07 -4.04
N ILE A 141 -7.94 -5.37 -3.66
CA ILE A 141 -8.43 -6.74 -3.45
C ILE A 141 -8.36 -7.56 -4.74
N VAL A 142 -8.75 -6.99 -5.88
CA VAL A 142 -8.66 -7.66 -7.20
C VAL A 142 -7.20 -8.04 -7.52
N LYS A 143 -6.23 -7.18 -7.23
CA LYS A 143 -4.80 -7.47 -7.42
C LYS A 143 -4.33 -8.61 -6.52
N ILE A 144 -4.75 -8.64 -5.25
CA ILE A 144 -4.45 -9.74 -4.32
C ILE A 144 -5.05 -11.06 -4.82
N ALA A 145 -6.30 -11.03 -5.30
CA ALA A 145 -6.95 -12.22 -5.87
C ALA A 145 -6.20 -12.73 -7.10
N GLY A 146 -5.75 -11.83 -7.99
CA GLY A 146 -4.91 -12.19 -9.14
C GLY A 146 -3.58 -12.83 -8.74
N MET A 147 -2.94 -12.31 -7.69
CA MET A 147 -1.71 -12.89 -7.13
C MET A 147 -1.94 -14.27 -6.50
N ALA A 148 -3.00 -14.44 -5.70
CA ALA A 148 -3.35 -15.73 -5.12
C ALA A 148 -3.66 -16.79 -6.19
N PHE A 149 -4.39 -16.40 -7.24
CA PHE A 149 -4.66 -17.24 -8.39
C PHE A 149 -3.37 -17.66 -9.09
N ALA A 150 -2.48 -16.72 -9.40
CA ALA A 150 -1.19 -17.00 -10.02
C ALA A 150 -0.34 -17.96 -9.18
N GLY A 151 -0.27 -17.73 -7.86
CA GLY A 151 0.46 -18.57 -6.91
C GLY A 151 -0.02 -20.02 -6.91
N SER A 152 -1.34 -20.24 -6.90
CA SER A 152 -1.94 -21.58 -6.91
C SER A 152 -1.68 -22.41 -8.18
N HIS A 153 -1.41 -21.75 -9.31
CA HIS A 153 -1.07 -22.42 -10.57
C HIS A 153 0.40 -22.84 -10.60
N THR A 154 1.29 -22.08 -9.97
CA THR A 154 2.71 -22.44 -9.81
C THR A 154 2.94 -23.63 -8.89
N THR A 155 2.22 -23.75 -7.79
CA THR A 155 2.37 -24.88 -6.85
C THR A 155 1.95 -26.22 -7.47
N LYS A 156 1.03 -26.22 -8.45
CA LYS A 156 0.68 -27.43 -9.21
C LYS A 156 1.75 -27.88 -10.20
N ALA A 157 2.63 -26.96 -10.64
CA ALA A 157 3.72 -27.27 -11.57
C ALA A 157 4.97 -27.83 -10.88
N ILE A 158 5.08 -27.68 -9.55
CA ILE A 158 6.18 -28.21 -8.75
C ILE A 158 5.68 -29.47 -8.03
N ALA A 159 5.66 -30.60 -8.74
CA ALA A 159 5.54 -31.89 -8.07
C ALA A 159 6.78 -32.10 -7.16
N PRO A 160 6.63 -32.63 -5.94
CA PRO A 160 7.77 -32.90 -5.09
C PRO A 160 8.68 -33.92 -5.77
N VAL A 161 9.96 -33.56 -5.91
CA VAL A 161 11.02 -34.50 -6.27
C VAL A 161 11.04 -35.56 -5.15
N LYS A 162 10.73 -36.80 -5.51
CA LYS A 162 10.88 -37.97 -4.63
C LYS A 162 12.36 -38.26 -4.38
#